data_AF-A0A1X7QET3-F1
#
_entry.id   AF-A0A1X7QET3-F1
#
_cell.length_a   1.000
_cell.length_b   1.000
_cell.length_c   1.000
_cell.angle_alpha   90.00
_cell.angle_beta   90.00
_cell.angle_gamma   90.00
#
_symmetry.space_group_name_H-M   'P 1'
#
loop_
_entity.id
_entity.type
_entity.pdbx_description
1 polymer ?
#
loop_
_entity_poly.entity_id
_entity_poly.type
_entity_poly.pdbx_seq_one_letter_code
_entity_poly.pdbx_strand_id
1 'polypeptide(L)'
;MATTHTQLVGALLKGMRRAEYARAASVAYAAGMADQMNSGFGTLDDAGKVLEMLGLDAEQIQELGLIGVEELGETVFHAWSINAGEVERVRQWFCAPRVEFVGKHCSELIRTGRIGPVLTMAREQALLRPR
;
A
#
# COMPACT_ATOMS: atom_id res chain seq x y z
N MET A 1 -6.80 23.46 -7.20
CA MET A 1 -5.35 23.34 -7.48
C MET A 1 -5.08 21.90 -7.81
N ALA A 2 -4.40 21.59 -8.92
CA ALA A 2 -4.07 20.21 -9.28
C ALA A 2 -2.94 19.69 -8.39
N THR A 3 -3.07 18.46 -7.87
CA THR A 3 -2.02 17.81 -7.08
C THR A 3 -0.85 17.45 -8.00
N THR A 4 0.36 17.85 -7.63
CA THR A 4 1.56 17.58 -8.44
C THR A 4 2.07 16.16 -8.22
N HIS A 5 2.77 15.61 -9.21
CA HIS A 5 3.42 14.30 -9.09
C HIS A 5 4.31 14.19 -7.84
N THR A 6 5.08 15.23 -7.51
CA THR A 6 5.90 15.29 -6.30
C THR A 6 5.08 15.19 -5.02
N GLN A 7 3.90 15.84 -4.97
CA GLN A 7 2.99 15.73 -3.83
C GLN A 7 2.42 14.31 -3.69
N LEU A 8 2.09 13.66 -4.80
CA LEU A 8 1.60 12.28 -4.80
C LEU A 8 2.66 11.30 -4.31
N VAL A 9 3.88 11.39 -4.84
CA VAL A 9 5.01 10.58 -4.40
C VAL A 9 5.29 10.81 -2.91
N GLY A 10 5.28 12.06 -2.45
CA GLY A 10 5.48 12.39 -1.04
C GLY A 10 4.40 11.81 -0.12
N ALA A 11 3.12 11.91 -0.49
CA ALA A 11 2.01 11.34 0.26
C ALA A 11 2.08 9.80 0.29
N LEU A 12 2.37 9.17 -0.85
CA LEU A 12 2.49 7.72 -0.95
C LEU A 12 3.62 7.21 -0.05
N LEU A 13 4.80 7.84 -0.11
CA LEU A 13 5.94 7.51 0.75
C LEU A 13 5.64 7.67 2.24
N LYS A 14 4.92 8.74 2.60
CA LYS A 14 4.49 8.96 3.99
C LYS A 14 3.61 7.80 4.49
N GLY A 15 2.68 7.32 3.66
CA GLY A 15 1.86 6.14 3.93
C GLY A 15 2.67 4.86 4.11
N MET A 16 3.57 4.59 3.16
CA MET A 16 4.44 3.41 3.21
C MET A 16 5.29 3.36 4.49
N ARG A 17 5.93 4.49 4.83
CA ARG A 17 6.77 4.60 6.03
C ARG A 17 5.96 4.45 7.32
N ARG A 18 4.75 5.01 7.37
CA ARG A 18 3.85 4.82 8.53
C ARG A 18 3.58 3.34 8.79
N ALA A 19 3.28 2.59 7.73
CA ALA A 19 3.05 1.15 7.79
C ALA A 19 4.31 0.37 8.23
N GLU A 20 5.46 0.77 7.68
CA GLU A 20 6.76 0.21 8.03
C GLU A 20 7.10 0.39 9.51
N TYR A 21 6.99 1.61 10.03
CA TYR A 21 7.26 1.90 11.44
C TYR A 21 6.31 1.13 12.36
N ALA A 22 5.02 1.04 12.02
CA ALA A 22 4.06 0.26 12.79
C ALA A 22 4.41 -1.23 12.83
N ARG A 23 4.84 -1.79 11.69
CA ARG A 23 5.32 -3.18 11.61
C ARG A 23 6.59 -3.38 12.43
N ALA A 24 7.58 -2.50 12.29
CA ALA A 24 8.84 -2.57 13.03
C ALA A 24 8.60 -2.54 14.55
N ALA A 25 7.73 -1.64 15.02
CA ALA A 25 7.33 -1.59 16.43
C ALA A 25 6.65 -2.89 16.90
N SER A 26 5.78 -3.47 16.07
CA SER A 26 5.09 -4.73 16.39
C SER A 26 6.01 -5.95 16.39
N VAL A 27 7.04 -5.96 15.53
CA VAL A 27 8.07 -7.01 15.52
C VAL A 27 8.99 -6.85 16.72
N ALA A 28 9.47 -5.63 17.01
CA ALA A 28 10.31 -5.35 18.17
C ALA A 28 9.63 -5.73 19.49
N TYR A 29 8.33 -5.44 19.63
CA TYR A 29 7.53 -5.86 20.77
C TYR A 29 7.44 -7.38 20.92
N ALA A 30 7.30 -8.11 19.80
CA ALA A 30 7.17 -9.57 19.83
C ALA A 30 8.51 -10.31 19.98
N ALA A 31 9.61 -9.72 19.51
CA ALA A 31 10.91 -10.38 19.45
C ALA A 31 11.81 -10.15 20.67
N GLY A 32 11.49 -9.21 21.57
CA GLY A 32 12.27 -8.94 22.79
C GLY A 32 13.69 -8.41 22.59
N MET A 33 14.30 -8.53 21.40
CA MET A 33 15.57 -7.92 20.99
C MET A 33 15.61 -7.75 19.46
N ALA A 34 16.26 -6.67 19.05
CA ALA A 34 16.38 -6.18 17.68
C ALA A 34 16.92 -7.24 16.72
N ASP A 35 16.05 -7.76 15.85
CA ASP A 35 16.49 -8.21 14.54
C ASP A 35 16.23 -7.06 13.56
N GLN A 36 17.31 -6.54 12.99
CA GLN A 36 17.25 -5.47 12.00
C GLN A 36 16.60 -6.01 10.75
N MET A 37 15.29 -5.82 10.64
CA MET A 37 14.57 -6.13 9.43
C MET A 37 14.96 -5.09 8.39
N ASN A 38 15.79 -5.51 7.45
CA ASN A 38 16.20 -4.75 6.28
C ASN A 38 15.02 -4.69 5.30
N SER A 39 13.93 -4.02 5.68
CA SER A 39 12.78 -3.84 4.81
C SER A 39 12.97 -2.56 4.01
N GLY A 40 13.81 -2.59 2.97
CA GLY A 40 14.09 -1.43 2.11
C GLY A 40 12.91 -0.96 1.25
N PHE A 41 11.67 -1.00 1.76
CA PHE A 41 10.46 -0.57 1.05
C PHE A 41 10.21 0.92 1.29
N GLY A 42 9.72 1.63 0.27
CA GLY A 42 9.39 3.06 0.40
C GLY A 42 10.49 3.98 -0.13
N THR A 43 11.14 3.53 -1.20
CA THR A 43 11.98 4.39 -2.02
C THR A 43 11.13 5.22 -3.00
N LEU A 44 11.70 6.30 -3.54
CA LEU A 44 11.05 7.09 -4.59
C LEU A 44 10.72 6.24 -5.82
N ASP A 45 11.57 5.27 -6.14
CA ASP A 45 11.39 4.34 -7.26
C ASP A 45 10.19 3.41 -7.03
N ASP A 46 10.04 2.87 -5.80
CA ASP A 46 8.86 2.07 -5.42
C ASP A 46 7.57 2.88 -5.57
N ALA A 47 7.60 4.13 -5.10
CA ALA A 47 6.46 5.03 -5.16
C ALA A 47 6.05 5.37 -6.60
N GLY A 48 7.03 5.66 -7.47
CA GLY A 48 6.78 5.90 -8.90
C GLY A 48 6.14 4.68 -9.58
N LYS A 49 6.73 3.50 -9.39
CA LYS A 49 6.22 2.23 -9.96
C LYS A 49 4.79 1.91 -9.54
N VAL A 50 4.41 2.24 -8.31
CA VAL A 50 3.05 2.03 -7.80
C VAL A 50 2.05 2.94 -8.51
N LEU A 51 2.39 4.22 -8.68
CA LEU A 51 1.54 5.17 -9.40
C LEU A 51 1.35 4.72 -10.85
N GLU A 52 2.43 4.29 -11.51
CA GLU A 52 2.39 3.73 -12.87
C GLU A 52 1.55 2.44 -12.94
N MET A 53 1.73 1.52 -11.99
CA MET A 53 1.01 0.26 -11.94
C MET A 53 -0.51 0.46 -11.81
N LEU A 54 -0.94 1.44 -11.01
CA LEU A 54 -2.36 1.71 -10.79
C LEU A 54 -2.96 2.55 -11.92
N GLY A 55 -2.14 3.36 -12.61
CA GLY A 55 -2.55 4.14 -13.77
C GLY A 55 -3.70 5.09 -13.43
N LEU A 56 -3.61 5.76 -12.27
CA LEU A 56 -4.65 6.68 -11.81
C LEU A 56 -4.65 7.94 -12.68
N ASP A 57 -5.83 8.33 -13.19
CA ASP A 57 -5.98 9.60 -13.89
C ASP A 57 -6.13 10.78 -12.90
N ALA A 58 -6.14 12.00 -13.44
CA ALA A 58 -6.20 13.21 -12.62
C ALA A 58 -7.49 13.34 -11.79
N GLU A 59 -8.62 12.84 -12.31
CA GLU A 59 -9.91 12.86 -11.61
C GLU A 59 -9.89 11.87 -10.45
N GLN A 60 -9.41 10.65 -10.69
CA GLN A 60 -9.24 9.61 -9.68
C GLN A 60 -8.26 10.03 -8.57
N ILE A 61 -7.17 10.71 -8.93
CA ILE A 61 -6.22 11.28 -7.98
C ILE A 61 -6.89 12.37 -7.13
N GLN A 62 -7.73 13.20 -7.75
CA GLN A 62 -8.46 14.25 -7.06
C GLN A 62 -9.51 13.67 -6.09
N GLU A 63 -10.22 12.61 -6.49
CA GLU A 63 -11.18 11.90 -5.65
C GLU A 63 -10.52 11.23 -4.44
N LEU A 64 -9.36 10.59 -4.63
CA LEU A 64 -8.57 10.01 -3.54
C LEU A 64 -8.08 11.08 -2.57
N GLY A 65 -7.64 12.23 -3.10
CA GLY A 65 -6.96 13.27 -2.33
C GLY A 65 -5.65 12.79 -1.69
N LEU A 66 -4.93 13.69 -1.03
CA LEU A 66 -3.64 13.34 -0.43
C LEU A 66 -3.76 12.29 0.68
N ILE A 67 -4.86 12.31 1.44
CA ILE A 67 -5.12 11.31 2.49
C ILE A 67 -5.33 9.94 1.87
N GLY A 68 -6.15 9.82 0.82
CA GLY A 68 -6.33 8.55 0.11
C GLY A 68 -5.04 8.04 -0.54
N VAL A 69 -4.15 8.94 -0.97
CA VAL A 69 -2.82 8.56 -1.48
C VAL A 69 -1.90 8.08 -0.34
N GLU A 70 -1.98 8.65 0.86
CA GLU A 70 -1.28 8.10 2.04
C GLU A 70 -1.82 6.71 2.40
N GLU A 71 -3.13 6.50 2.37
CA GLU A 71 -3.76 5.19 2.61
C GLU A 71 -3.38 4.17 1.53
N LEU A 72 -3.24 4.61 0.29
CA LEU A 72 -2.71 3.80 -0.80
C LEU A 72 -1.27 3.37 -0.50
N GLY A 73 -0.42 4.28 -0.04
CA GLY A 73 0.97 3.96 0.32
C GLY A 73 1.05 2.90 1.41
N GLU A 74 0.20 3.01 2.43
CA GLU A 74 0.11 2.01 3.48
C GLU A 74 -0.38 0.64 2.96
N THR A 75 -1.42 0.64 2.12
CA THR A 75 -1.96 -0.58 1.49
C THR A 75 -0.87 -1.31 0.69
N VAL A 76 -0.10 -0.54 -0.06
CA VAL A 76 1.00 -1.00 -0.90
C VAL A 76 2.12 -1.63 -0.07
N PHE A 77 2.49 -1.02 1.06
CA PHE A 77 3.45 -1.64 1.99
C PHE A 77 2.94 -2.98 2.52
N HIS A 78 1.67 -3.07 2.92
CA HIS A 78 1.08 -4.34 3.36
C HIS A 78 1.07 -5.38 2.23
N ALA A 79 0.72 -5.00 1.00
CA ALA A 79 0.78 -5.90 -0.14
C ALA A 79 2.20 -6.43 -0.37
N TRP A 80 3.23 -5.59 -0.31
CA TRP A 80 4.63 -6.05 -0.37
C TRP A 80 4.98 -6.99 0.77
N SER A 81 4.59 -6.65 2.00
CA SER A 81 4.80 -7.49 3.17
C SER A 81 4.14 -8.86 3.04
N ILE A 82 2.93 -8.93 2.48
CA ILE A 82 2.19 -10.19 2.23
C ILE A 82 2.90 -11.03 1.15
N ASN A 83 3.45 -10.37 0.13
CA ASN A 83 4.02 -11.01 -1.04
C ASN A 83 5.56 -11.11 -1.02
N ALA A 84 6.18 -10.92 0.15
CA ALA A 84 7.64 -11.00 0.35
C ALA A 84 8.47 -10.10 -0.58
N GLY A 85 7.95 -8.94 -0.97
CA GLY A 85 8.65 -8.03 -1.87
C GLY A 85 8.49 -8.35 -3.36
N GLU A 86 7.90 -9.48 -3.74
CA GLU A 86 7.80 -9.89 -5.16
C GLU A 86 6.81 -9.00 -5.93
N VAL A 87 7.34 -8.16 -6.82
CA VAL A 87 6.59 -7.14 -7.58
C VAL A 87 5.41 -7.73 -8.34
N GLU A 88 5.60 -8.86 -9.05
CA GLU A 88 4.52 -9.46 -9.82
C GLU A 88 3.42 -10.06 -8.92
N ARG A 89 3.77 -10.56 -7.74
CA ARG A 89 2.76 -10.99 -6.76
C ARG A 89 2.02 -9.81 -6.15
N VAL A 90 2.68 -8.67 -5.94
CA VAL A 90 2.00 -7.43 -5.52
C VAL A 90 1.05 -6.93 -6.60
N ARG A 91 1.49 -6.92 -7.86
CA ARG A 91 0.62 -6.60 -9.01
C ARG A 91 -0.60 -7.52 -9.05
N GLN A 92 -0.38 -8.83 -8.94
CA GLN A 92 -1.47 -9.81 -8.86
C GLN A 92 -2.37 -9.58 -7.66
N TRP A 93 -1.81 -9.20 -6.50
CA TRP A 93 -2.59 -8.90 -5.30
C TRP A 93 -3.58 -7.74 -5.54
N PHE A 94 -3.18 -6.72 -6.31
CA PHE A 94 -4.09 -5.61 -6.67
C PHE A 94 -5.10 -5.97 -7.77
N CYS A 95 -4.71 -6.83 -8.71
CA CYS A 95 -5.50 -7.15 -9.90
C CYS A 95 -6.32 -8.43 -9.80
N ALA A 96 -6.13 -9.25 -8.77
CA ALA A 96 -6.89 -10.48 -8.58
C ALA A 96 -8.33 -10.18 -8.09
N PRO A 97 -9.34 -10.92 -8.56
CA PRO A 97 -10.71 -10.83 -8.06
C PRO A 97 -10.78 -11.26 -6.59
N ARG A 98 -11.50 -10.49 -5.78
CA ARG A 98 -11.64 -10.71 -4.33
C ARG A 98 -13.08 -11.03 -3.96
N VAL A 99 -13.29 -12.07 -3.17
CA VAL A 99 -14.62 -12.43 -2.66
C VAL A 99 -15.14 -11.35 -1.71
N GLU A 100 -14.25 -10.76 -0.93
CA GLU A 100 -14.49 -9.63 -0.02
C GLU A 100 -15.07 -8.42 -0.76
N PHE A 101 -14.81 -8.31 -2.06
CA PHE A 101 -15.28 -7.23 -2.93
C PHE A 101 -16.19 -7.72 -4.06
N VAL A 102 -16.87 -8.85 -3.87
CA VAL A 102 -17.86 -9.39 -4.82
C VAL A 102 -17.25 -9.59 -6.23
N GLY A 103 -16.03 -10.13 -6.27
CA GLY A 103 -15.29 -10.41 -7.51
C GLY A 103 -14.51 -9.21 -8.06
N LYS A 104 -14.62 -8.02 -7.45
CA LYS A 104 -13.87 -6.84 -7.90
C LYS A 104 -12.40 -6.91 -7.54
N HIS A 105 -11.60 -6.16 -8.28
CA HIS A 105 -10.16 -6.00 -8.04
C HIS A 105 -9.92 -4.85 -7.05
N CYS A 106 -8.87 -4.96 -6.22
CA CYS A 106 -8.46 -3.84 -5.36
C CYS A 106 -8.17 -2.59 -6.20
N SER A 107 -7.55 -2.74 -7.37
CA SER A 107 -7.29 -1.63 -8.29
C SER A 107 -8.57 -0.93 -8.79
N GLU A 108 -9.67 -1.67 -8.97
CA GLU A 108 -10.96 -1.09 -9.37
C GLU A 108 -11.54 -0.24 -8.24
N LEU A 109 -11.47 -0.73 -7.00
CA LEU A 109 -11.92 0.04 -5.84
C LEU A 109 -11.08 1.30 -5.64
N ILE A 110 -9.76 1.21 -5.78
CA ILE A 110 -8.85 2.37 -5.66
C ILE A 110 -9.17 3.44 -6.71
N ARG A 111 -9.38 3.02 -7.98
CA ARG A 111 -9.76 3.93 -9.08
C ARG A 111 -11.12 4.59 -8.90
N THR A 112 -11.98 4.05 -8.04
CA THR A 112 -13.30 4.62 -7.72
C THR A 112 -13.33 5.33 -6.37
N GLY A 113 -12.15 5.70 -5.84
CA GLY A 113 -11.99 6.41 -4.57
C GLY A 113 -12.26 5.55 -3.33
N ARG A 114 -12.45 4.24 -3.47
CA ARG A 114 -12.79 3.30 -2.39
C ARG A 114 -11.57 2.60 -1.80
N ILE A 115 -10.58 3.38 -1.36
CA ILE A 115 -9.34 2.85 -0.77
C ILE A 115 -9.54 2.23 0.62
N GLY A 116 -10.41 2.79 1.47
CA GLY A 116 -10.59 2.36 2.86
C GLY A 116 -10.82 0.85 3.06
N PRO A 117 -11.78 0.21 2.36
CA PRO A 117 -11.98 -1.24 2.44
C PRO A 117 -10.76 -2.06 2.00
N VAL A 118 -10.02 -1.59 0.99
CA VAL A 118 -8.80 -2.25 0.50
C VAL A 118 -7.70 -2.18 1.56
N LEU A 119 -7.52 -1.02 2.19
CA LEU A 119 -6.56 -0.84 3.27
C LEU A 119 -6.89 -1.72 4.48
N THR A 120 -8.16 -1.78 4.90
CA THR A 120 -8.61 -2.65 6.00
C THR A 120 -8.26 -4.12 5.72
N MET A 121 -8.61 -4.61 4.53
CA MET A 121 -8.28 -5.98 4.13
C MET A 121 -6.75 -6.22 4.12
N ALA A 122 -5.97 -5.26 3.62
CA ALA A 122 -4.50 -5.37 3.58
C ALA A 122 -3.89 -5.47 4.98
N ARG A 123 -4.37 -4.67 5.93
CA ARG A 123 -3.95 -4.72 7.34
C ARG A 123 -4.28 -6.07 7.97
N GLU A 124 -5.51 -6.56 7.78
CA GLU A 124 -5.95 -7.86 8.32
C GLU A 124 -5.13 -9.02 7.74
N GLN A 125 -4.94 -9.06 6.42
CA GLN A 125 -4.13 -10.11 5.78
C GLN A 125 -2.66 -10.06 6.24
N ALA A 126 -2.10 -8.86 6.43
CA ALA A 126 -0.74 -8.71 6.93
C ALA A 126 -0.58 -9.21 8.38
N LEU A 127 -1.64 -9.14 9.20
CA LEU A 127 -1.64 -9.68 10.57
C LEU A 127 -1.74 -11.21 10.61
N LEU A 128 -2.44 -11.84 9.65
CA LEU A 128 -2.67 -13.29 9.62
C LEU A 128 -1.48 -14.09 9.08
N ARG A 129 -0.47 -13.44 8.47
CA ARG A 129 0.70 -14.13 7.94
C ARG A 129 1.57 -14.63 9.11
N PRO A 130 1.93 -15.94 9.16
CA PRO A 130 2.91 -16.43 10.12
C PRO A 130 4.21 -15.63 9.98
N ARG A 131 4.74 -15.15 11.12
CA ARG A 131 6.00 -14.40 11.17
C ARG A 131 7.19 -15.32 11.00
#